data_AF-A4BD17-F1
#
_entry.id   AF-A4BD17-F1
#
_cell.length_a   1.000
_cell.length_b   1.000
_cell.length_c   1.000
_cell.angle_alpha   90.00
_cell.angle_beta   90.00
_cell.angle_gamma   90.00
#
_symmetry.space_group_name_H-M   'P 1'
#
loop_
_entity.id
_entity.type
_entity.pdbx_description
1 polymer ?
#
loop_
_entity_poly.entity_id
_entity_poly.type
_entity_poly.pdbx_seq_one_letter_code
_entity_poly.pdbx_strand_id
1 'polypeptide(L)'
;MKTQINAGEFSQWLKDFIDTMKGRQSGNVPCGECVGCCTSSKFILVRPTDNAARTRIPDNLLFPAPGLPEGFDLLGYNEQGHCPMFIDGGCSIYPDRPETCRQYDCRVLAATGAETQDESDVMAERIDAWEFSYANDQSRRSAAAIKSAMEFLNGHAQSFPDGYVPPAASQRAALAVRVHETFLTSDTDDPQSIIATLVESYPVR
;
A
#
# COMPACT_ATOMS: atom_id res chain seq x y z
N MET A 1 -18.91 18.56 5.42
CA MET A 1 -18.84 17.95 4.08
C MET A 1 -17.42 17.44 3.91
N LYS A 2 -17.18 16.14 3.79
CA LYS A 2 -15.82 15.61 3.57
C LYS A 2 -15.37 16.04 2.18
N THR A 3 -14.23 16.71 2.06
CA THR A 3 -13.66 17.11 0.76
C THR A 3 -13.21 15.86 0.04
N GLN A 4 -13.91 15.46 -1.03
CA GLN A 4 -13.49 14.36 -1.90
C GLN A 4 -12.24 14.77 -2.69
N ILE A 5 -11.31 13.84 -2.85
CA ILE A 5 -10.06 13.98 -3.57
C ILE A 5 -10.08 12.99 -4.71
N ASN A 6 -9.87 13.49 -5.93
CA ASN A 6 -9.83 12.65 -7.12
C ASN A 6 -8.63 11.68 -7.05
N ALA A 7 -8.93 10.37 -6.97
CA ALA A 7 -7.94 9.30 -6.94
C ALA A 7 -7.43 8.91 -8.33
N GLY A 8 -8.07 9.40 -9.39
CA GLY A 8 -7.79 9.10 -10.80
C GLY A 8 -8.81 8.16 -11.44
N GLU A 9 -8.52 7.73 -12.67
CA GLU A 9 -9.27 6.64 -13.31
C GLU A 9 -8.78 5.30 -12.77
N PHE A 10 -9.72 4.48 -12.32
CA PHE A 10 -9.43 3.26 -11.57
C PHE A 10 -8.58 2.25 -12.34
N SER A 11 -8.84 2.02 -13.63
CA SER A 11 -8.12 1.02 -14.43
C SER A 11 -6.66 1.42 -14.65
N GLN A 12 -6.43 2.71 -14.91
CA GLN A 12 -5.09 3.28 -15.05
C GLN A 12 -4.35 3.18 -13.72
N TRP A 13 -4.98 3.57 -12.61
CA TRP A 13 -4.40 3.40 -11.28
C TRP A 13 -4.05 1.95 -10.97
N LEU A 14 -4.97 1.01 -11.24
CA LEU A 14 -4.78 -0.41 -10.97
C LEU A 14 -3.57 -0.97 -11.75
N LYS A 15 -3.48 -0.64 -13.04
CA LYS A 15 -2.33 -0.99 -13.88
C LYS A 15 -1.05 -0.44 -13.26
N ASP A 16 -1.06 0.83 -12.88
CA ASP A 16 0.14 1.50 -12.37
C ASP A 16 0.59 0.94 -11.02
N PHE A 17 -0.37 0.62 -10.16
CA PHE A 17 -0.14 -0.02 -8.86
C PHE A 17 0.45 -1.42 -9.04
N ILE A 18 -0.08 -2.23 -9.96
CA ILE A 18 0.47 -3.55 -10.28
C ILE A 18 1.91 -3.45 -10.83
N ASP A 19 2.17 -2.51 -11.73
CA ASP A 19 3.52 -2.32 -12.26
C ASP A 19 4.50 -1.83 -11.17
N THR A 20 4.02 -1.08 -10.18
CA THR A 20 4.80 -0.70 -8.98
C THR A 20 5.13 -1.93 -8.12
N MET A 21 4.14 -2.79 -7.84
CA MET A 21 4.37 -4.04 -7.09
C MET A 21 5.33 -4.99 -7.82
N LYS A 22 5.37 -4.95 -9.15
CA LYS A 22 6.30 -5.73 -9.99
C LYS A 22 7.69 -5.07 -10.13
N GLY A 23 7.92 -3.92 -9.49
CA GLY A 23 9.17 -3.16 -9.57
C GLY A 23 9.46 -2.57 -10.96
N ARG A 24 8.45 -2.46 -11.83
CA ARG A 24 8.59 -1.93 -13.20
C ARG A 24 8.56 -0.41 -13.24
N GLN A 25 7.96 0.21 -12.22
CA GLN A 25 7.94 1.66 -12.06
C GLN A 25 7.88 2.06 -10.58
N SER A 26 8.10 3.35 -10.33
CA SER A 26 7.81 3.96 -9.03
C SER A 26 6.34 4.32 -8.92
N GLY A 27 5.78 4.19 -7.72
CA GLY A 27 4.44 4.70 -7.46
C GLY A 27 4.39 6.21 -7.62
N ASN A 28 3.41 6.68 -8.38
CA ASN A 28 3.11 8.10 -8.53
C ASN A 28 1.86 8.42 -7.70
N VAL A 29 2.09 8.53 -6.40
CA VAL A 29 1.08 8.98 -5.46
C VAL A 29 1.27 10.48 -5.32
N PRO A 30 0.21 11.29 -5.47
CA PRO A 30 0.31 12.74 -5.33
C PRO A 30 0.45 13.13 -3.84
N CYS A 31 1.43 12.54 -3.14
CA CYS A 31 1.74 12.78 -1.73
C CYS A 31 2.07 14.25 -1.44
N GLY A 32 2.42 15.06 -2.45
CA GLY A 32 2.78 16.47 -2.30
C GLY A 32 1.84 17.24 -1.37
N GLU A 33 0.58 17.44 -1.76
CA GLU A 33 -0.45 18.01 -0.87
C GLU A 33 -1.08 16.96 0.07
N CYS A 34 -0.92 15.67 -0.25
CA CYS A 34 -1.40 14.56 0.55
C CYS A 34 -0.31 14.07 1.54
N VAL A 35 -0.09 14.86 2.59
CA VAL A 35 0.96 14.63 3.60
C VAL A 35 0.67 13.52 4.62
N GLY A 36 -0.40 12.73 4.42
CA GLY A 36 -0.92 11.80 5.42
C GLY A 36 0.13 10.79 5.93
N CYS A 37 0.87 10.13 5.04
CA CYS A 37 1.89 9.17 5.48
C CYS A 37 3.08 9.84 6.16
N CYS A 38 3.38 11.11 5.84
CA CYS A 38 4.44 11.89 6.46
C CYS A 38 4.11 12.30 7.90
N THR A 39 2.83 12.28 8.30
CA THR A 39 2.37 12.71 9.62
C THR A 39 1.74 11.59 10.44
N SER A 40 2.07 10.33 10.14
CA SER A 40 1.35 9.16 10.68
C SER A 40 2.26 8.09 11.29
N SER A 41 3.34 8.53 11.94
CA SER A 41 4.24 7.69 12.72
C SER A 41 4.71 6.43 11.98
N LYS A 42 4.91 6.52 10.67
CA LYS A 42 5.35 5.40 9.84
C LYS A 42 6.86 5.21 10.01
N PHE A 43 7.29 3.98 10.22
CA PHE A 43 8.68 3.59 10.00
C PHE A 43 8.91 3.42 8.51
N ILE A 44 9.93 4.10 7.99
CA ILE A 44 10.28 4.06 6.58
C ILE A 44 11.52 3.20 6.43
N LEU A 45 11.37 2.07 5.72
CA LEU A 45 12.52 1.25 5.33
C LEU A 45 13.36 2.00 4.29
N VAL A 46 14.62 2.23 4.61
CA VAL A 46 15.65 2.79 3.74
C VAL A 46 16.60 1.67 3.35
N ARG A 47 16.61 1.34 2.05
CA ARG A 47 17.39 0.23 1.52
C ARG A 47 18.85 0.64 1.30
N PRO A 48 19.80 -0.30 1.24
CA PRO A 48 21.18 0.00 0.82
C PRO A 48 21.25 0.70 -0.54
N THR A 49 20.30 0.40 -1.44
CA THR A 49 20.22 0.95 -2.80
C THR A 49 19.59 2.34 -2.88
N ASP A 50 19.03 2.87 -1.79
CA ASP A 50 18.42 4.21 -1.74
C ASP A 50 19.49 5.33 -1.66
N ASN A 51 20.52 5.28 -2.51
CA ASN A 51 21.71 6.14 -2.46
C ASN A 51 21.38 7.63 -2.32
N ALA A 52 20.41 8.12 -3.12
CA ALA A 52 19.98 9.52 -3.08
C ALA A 52 19.34 9.88 -1.73
N ALA A 53 18.45 9.02 -1.20
CA ALA A 53 17.82 9.25 0.10
C ALA A 53 18.86 9.24 1.22
N ARG A 54 19.76 8.25 1.22
CA ARG A 54 20.82 8.09 2.22
C ARG A 54 21.79 9.28 2.25
N THR A 55 22.03 9.91 1.11
CA THR A 55 22.86 11.14 1.04
C THR A 55 22.17 12.34 1.70
N ARG A 56 20.83 12.33 1.78
CA ARG A 56 20.04 13.45 2.27
C ARG A 56 19.53 13.28 3.69
N ILE A 57 19.31 12.04 4.13
CA ILE A 57 18.84 11.73 5.49
C ILE A 57 20.05 11.77 6.43
N PRO A 58 20.01 12.57 7.51
CA PRO A 58 21.05 12.54 8.53
C PRO A 58 21.27 11.14 9.12
N ASP A 59 22.53 10.69 9.18
CA ASP A 59 22.90 9.34 9.65
C ASP A 59 22.38 9.04 11.07
N ASN A 60 22.30 10.05 11.94
CA ASN A 60 21.80 9.89 13.30
C ASN A 60 20.28 9.65 13.40
N LEU A 61 19.56 9.68 12.26
CA LEU A 61 18.15 9.35 12.15
C LEU A 61 17.90 7.97 11.53
N LEU A 62 18.96 7.29 11.08
CA LEU A 62 18.92 5.95 10.51
C LEU A 62 19.35 4.93 11.56
N PHE A 63 18.51 3.92 11.76
CA PHE A 63 18.76 2.84 12.71
C PHE A 63 18.70 1.49 12.00
N PRO A 64 19.56 0.51 12.33
CA PRO A 64 19.51 -0.80 11.69
C PRO A 64 18.13 -1.44 11.77
N ALA A 65 17.61 -1.92 10.64
CA ALA A 65 16.31 -2.55 10.57
C ALA A 65 16.34 -3.94 11.21
N PRO A 66 15.57 -4.20 12.28
CA PRO A 66 15.58 -5.50 12.96
C PRO A 66 15.21 -6.65 12.02
N GLY A 67 16.01 -7.73 12.03
CA GLY A 67 15.75 -8.93 11.25
C GLY A 67 16.08 -8.84 9.75
N LEU A 68 16.61 -7.71 9.27
CA LEU A 68 17.10 -7.55 7.90
C LEU A 68 18.63 -7.57 7.82
N PRO A 69 19.21 -7.85 6.64
CA PRO A 69 20.65 -7.78 6.44
C PRO A 69 21.24 -6.39 6.74
N GLU A 70 22.55 -6.33 6.92
CA GLU A 70 23.29 -5.08 7.09
C GLU A 70 23.02 -4.10 5.95
N GLY A 71 22.92 -2.80 6.29
CA GLY A 71 22.67 -1.71 5.36
C GLY A 71 21.18 -1.41 5.10
N PHE A 72 20.27 -2.27 5.57
CA PHE A 72 18.85 -1.92 5.67
C PHE A 72 18.62 -1.15 6.96
N ASP A 73 18.15 0.08 6.84
CA ASP A 73 17.88 0.96 7.97
C ASP A 73 16.40 1.36 8.02
N LEU A 74 15.97 1.78 9.21
CA LEU A 74 14.69 2.42 9.45
C LEU A 74 14.92 3.90 9.72
N LEU A 75 14.19 4.74 9.00
CA LEU A 75 13.91 6.11 9.38
C LEU A 75 12.62 6.10 10.21
N GLY A 76 12.73 6.49 11.48
CA GLY A 76 11.59 6.61 12.40
C GLY A 76 10.79 7.89 12.19
N TYR A 77 10.09 8.31 13.25
CA TYR A 77 9.33 9.55 13.33
C TYR A 77 9.78 10.37 14.54
N ASN A 78 9.50 11.67 14.52
CA ASN A 78 9.81 12.59 15.61
C ASN A 78 8.75 12.52 16.73
N GLU A 79 8.92 13.33 17.78
CA GLU A 79 8.01 13.37 18.94
C GLU A 79 6.55 13.72 18.60
N GLN A 80 6.30 14.35 17.45
CA GLN A 80 4.97 14.69 16.94
C GLN A 80 4.38 13.58 16.06
N GLY A 81 5.10 12.48 15.85
CA GLY A 81 4.70 11.41 14.93
C GLY A 81 4.94 11.73 13.45
N HIS A 82 5.75 12.76 13.15
CA HIS A 82 6.06 13.14 11.77
C HIS A 82 7.37 12.51 11.29
N CYS A 83 7.46 12.24 10.00
CA CYS A 83 8.72 11.92 9.33
C CYS A 83 9.73 13.07 9.57
N PRO A 84 10.98 12.80 9.96
CA PRO A 84 11.98 13.85 10.18
C PRO A 84 12.30 14.68 8.92
N MET A 85 12.01 14.13 7.74
CA MET A 85 12.16 14.84 6.46
C MET A 85 10.90 15.63 6.08
N PHE A 86 9.87 15.68 6.94
CA PHE A 86 8.70 16.53 6.78
C PHE A 86 8.98 17.91 7.38
N ILE A 87 9.35 18.87 6.53
CA ILE A 87 9.79 20.21 6.90
C ILE A 87 8.91 21.22 6.15
N ASP A 88 8.45 22.25 6.85
CA ASP A 88 7.63 23.34 6.29
C ASP A 88 6.38 22.85 5.51
N GLY A 89 5.77 21.76 5.98
CA GLY A 89 4.55 21.19 5.38
C GLY A 89 4.78 20.30 4.15
N GLY A 90 6.03 19.95 3.83
CA GLY A 90 6.36 19.07 2.71
C GLY A 90 7.54 18.15 2.96
N CYS A 91 7.75 17.18 2.07
CA CYS A 91 8.94 16.34 2.12
C CYS A 91 10.16 17.11 1.57
N SER A 92 11.14 17.41 2.43
CA SER A 92 12.36 18.15 2.06
C SER A 92 13.26 17.40 1.07
N ILE A 93 13.05 16.08 0.94
CA ILE A 93 13.78 15.20 0.02
C ILE A 93 12.87 14.57 -1.02
N TYR A 94 11.75 15.20 -1.38
CA TYR A 94 10.72 14.57 -2.21
C TYR A 94 11.27 13.86 -3.46
N PRO A 95 12.15 14.43 -4.29
CA PRO A 95 12.72 13.72 -5.45
C PRO A 95 13.60 12.53 -5.05
N ASP A 96 14.31 12.67 -3.94
CA ASP A 96 15.32 11.73 -3.43
C ASP A 96 14.73 10.72 -2.44
N ARG A 97 13.40 10.72 -2.22
CA ARG A 97 12.72 9.88 -1.22
C ARG A 97 13.03 8.38 -1.38
N PRO A 98 13.13 7.59 -0.28
CA PRO A 98 13.39 6.15 -0.35
C PRO A 98 12.38 5.40 -1.22
N GLU A 99 12.78 4.25 -1.77
CA GLU A 99 11.91 3.40 -2.59
C GLU A 99 10.59 3.07 -1.88
N THR A 100 10.65 2.78 -0.57
CA THR A 100 9.45 2.55 0.26
C THR A 100 8.43 3.69 0.15
N CYS A 101 8.89 4.95 0.22
CA CYS A 101 8.03 6.12 0.08
C CYS A 101 7.52 6.30 -1.36
N ARG A 102 8.28 5.86 -2.37
CA ARG A 102 7.84 5.90 -3.77
C ARG A 102 6.80 4.82 -4.07
N GLN A 103 6.87 3.67 -3.40
CA GLN A 103 5.97 2.53 -3.65
C GLN A 103 4.70 2.57 -2.81
N TYR A 104 4.67 3.34 -1.72
CA TYR A 104 3.51 3.40 -0.84
C TYR A 104 2.37 4.22 -1.44
N ASP A 105 1.30 3.54 -1.88
CA ASP A 105 0.06 4.15 -2.38
C ASP A 105 -1.14 3.82 -1.50
N CYS A 106 -1.48 4.75 -0.61
CA CYS A 106 -2.62 4.61 0.31
C CYS A 106 -3.99 4.52 -0.37
N ARG A 107 -4.11 4.87 -1.67
CA ARG A 107 -5.36 4.66 -2.41
C ARG A 107 -5.74 3.19 -2.49
N VAL A 108 -4.79 2.27 -2.33
CA VAL A 108 -5.07 0.83 -2.26
C VAL A 108 -6.07 0.50 -1.16
N LEU A 109 -5.98 1.16 -0.01
CA LEU A 109 -6.87 0.93 1.13
C LEU A 109 -8.30 1.35 0.79
N ALA A 110 -8.47 2.48 0.09
CA ALA A 110 -9.77 2.93 -0.41
C ALA A 110 -10.32 2.00 -1.50
N ALA A 111 -9.46 1.57 -2.44
CA ALA A 111 -9.84 0.68 -3.53
C ALA A 111 -10.35 -0.69 -3.03
N THR A 112 -9.72 -1.23 -1.98
CA THR A 112 -10.06 -2.53 -1.39
C THR A 112 -11.15 -2.45 -0.34
N GLY A 113 -11.53 -1.25 0.12
CA GLY A 113 -12.39 -1.08 1.28
C GLY A 113 -11.75 -1.63 2.56
N ALA A 114 -10.43 -1.51 2.69
CA ALA A 114 -9.72 -2.01 3.85
C ALA A 114 -10.11 -1.23 5.11
N GLU A 115 -10.15 -1.93 6.24
CA GLU A 115 -10.29 -1.30 7.56
C GLU A 115 -9.09 -0.39 7.83
N THR A 116 -9.37 0.80 8.36
CA THR A 116 -8.38 1.85 8.67
C THR A 116 -8.21 2.06 10.18
N GLN A 117 -8.74 1.17 11.02
CA GLN A 117 -8.67 1.29 12.48
C GLN A 117 -7.24 1.29 13.04
N ASP A 118 -6.30 0.67 12.31
CA ASP A 118 -4.88 0.64 12.66
C ASP A 118 -4.11 1.84 12.09
N GLU A 119 -4.79 2.74 11.37
CA GLU A 119 -4.20 3.96 10.81
C GLU A 119 -4.43 5.16 11.75
N SER A 120 -3.61 6.21 11.59
CA SER A 120 -3.85 7.49 12.27
C SER A 120 -5.14 8.14 11.76
N ASP A 121 -5.74 9.02 12.56
CA ASP A 121 -6.93 9.78 12.13
C ASP A 121 -6.68 10.53 10.80
N VAL A 122 -5.48 11.12 10.64
CA VAL A 122 -5.09 11.83 9.41
C VAL A 122 -5.05 10.90 8.20
N MET A 123 -4.55 9.67 8.38
CA MET A 123 -4.54 8.68 7.30
C MET A 123 -5.93 8.14 7.01
N ALA A 124 -6.73 7.83 8.04
CA ALA A 124 -8.11 7.38 7.87
C ALA A 124 -8.94 8.41 7.11
N GLU A 125 -8.87 9.70 7.51
CA GLU A 125 -9.53 10.79 6.81
C GLU A 125 -9.07 10.91 5.35
N ARG A 126 -7.77 10.73 5.10
CA ARG A 126 -7.22 10.80 3.74
C ARG A 126 -7.68 9.65 2.88
N ILE A 127 -7.72 8.44 3.43
CA ILE A 127 -8.17 7.22 2.75
C ILE A 127 -9.65 7.37 2.38
N ASP A 128 -10.47 7.83 3.32
CA ASP A 128 -11.90 8.10 3.14
C ASP A 128 -12.22 9.15 2.07
N ALA A 129 -11.28 10.05 1.82
CA ALA A 129 -11.45 11.14 0.87
C ALA A 129 -11.17 10.72 -0.58
N TRP A 130 -10.54 9.56 -0.82
CA TRP A 130 -10.22 9.13 -2.17
C TRP A 130 -11.45 8.68 -2.95
N GLU A 131 -11.66 9.31 -4.11
CA GLU A 131 -12.74 8.98 -5.03
C GLU A 131 -12.19 8.59 -6.39
N PHE A 132 -12.41 7.33 -6.79
CA PHE A 132 -12.04 6.84 -8.12
C PHE A 132 -13.12 7.13 -9.15
N SER A 133 -12.69 7.49 -10.35
CA SER A 133 -13.55 7.52 -11.54
C SER A 133 -13.49 6.19 -12.29
N TYR A 134 -14.59 5.82 -12.94
CA TYR A 134 -14.74 4.56 -13.66
C TYR A 134 -15.14 4.84 -15.11
N ALA A 135 -14.24 4.54 -16.05
CA ALA A 135 -14.48 4.83 -17.46
C ALA A 135 -15.49 3.88 -18.12
N ASN A 136 -15.64 2.66 -17.61
CA ASN A 136 -16.49 1.61 -18.19
C ASN A 136 -16.85 0.52 -17.16
N ASP A 137 -17.71 -0.41 -17.55
CA ASP A 137 -18.15 -1.52 -16.69
C ASP A 137 -17.03 -2.48 -16.32
N GLN A 138 -16.02 -2.65 -17.18
CA GLN A 138 -14.87 -3.50 -16.87
C GLN A 138 -14.09 -2.93 -15.67
N SER A 139 -13.87 -1.62 -15.64
CA SER A 139 -13.26 -0.91 -14.52
C SER A 139 -14.03 -1.13 -13.21
N ARG A 140 -15.37 -1.08 -13.28
CA ARG A 140 -16.25 -1.36 -12.12
C ARG A 140 -16.15 -2.82 -11.66
N ARG A 141 -16.11 -3.78 -12.59
CA ARG A 141 -15.94 -5.19 -12.26
C ARG A 141 -14.60 -5.47 -11.60
N SER A 142 -13.51 -4.90 -12.11
CA SER A 142 -12.18 -5.00 -11.48
C SER A 142 -12.18 -4.45 -10.06
N ALA A 143 -12.84 -3.30 -9.82
CA ALA A 143 -12.98 -2.76 -8.47
C ALA A 143 -13.80 -3.65 -7.54
N ALA A 144 -14.92 -4.22 -8.03
CA ALA A 144 -15.71 -5.18 -7.26
C ALA A 144 -14.88 -6.42 -6.90
N ALA A 145 -14.14 -6.98 -7.86
CA ALA A 145 -13.30 -8.15 -7.63
C ALA A 145 -12.19 -7.91 -6.61
N ILE A 146 -11.59 -6.71 -6.59
CA ILE A 146 -10.59 -6.34 -5.57
C ILE A 146 -11.23 -6.31 -4.17
N LYS A 147 -12.45 -5.78 -4.05
CA LYS A 147 -13.18 -5.78 -2.77
C LYS A 147 -13.55 -7.19 -2.34
N SER A 148 -14.08 -8.01 -3.24
CA SER A 148 -14.37 -9.42 -2.96
C SER A 148 -13.11 -10.20 -2.54
N ALA A 149 -11.97 -9.94 -3.17
CA ALA A 149 -10.70 -10.52 -2.75
C ALA A 149 -10.31 -10.09 -1.32
N MET A 150 -10.46 -8.81 -0.98
CA MET A 150 -10.18 -8.31 0.37
C MET A 150 -11.12 -8.94 1.42
N GLU A 151 -12.42 -8.99 1.14
CA GLU A 151 -13.43 -9.61 2.00
C GLU A 151 -13.13 -11.09 2.22
N PHE A 152 -12.77 -11.82 1.15
CA PHE A 152 -12.41 -13.23 1.21
C PHE A 152 -11.16 -13.46 2.06
N LEU A 153 -10.10 -12.67 1.87
CA LEU A 153 -8.87 -12.76 2.64
C LEU A 153 -9.13 -12.51 4.14
N ASN A 154 -9.98 -11.53 4.47
CA ASN A 154 -10.35 -11.24 5.86
C ASN A 154 -11.20 -12.38 6.47
N GLY A 155 -12.19 -12.88 5.73
CA GLY A 155 -13.12 -13.91 6.22
C GLY A 155 -12.50 -15.30 6.35
N HIS A 156 -11.44 -15.59 5.58
CA HIS A 156 -10.85 -16.92 5.49
C HIS A 156 -9.38 -16.99 5.91
N ALA A 157 -8.83 -15.96 6.55
CA ALA A 157 -7.40 -15.88 6.90
C ALA A 157 -6.84 -17.15 7.58
N GLN A 158 -7.60 -17.77 8.48
CA GLN A 158 -7.21 -18.98 9.21
C GLN A 158 -7.23 -20.27 8.38
N SER A 159 -7.84 -20.25 7.19
CA SER A 159 -7.90 -21.40 6.27
C SER A 159 -6.75 -21.42 5.27
N PHE A 160 -5.95 -20.34 5.21
CA PHE A 160 -4.74 -20.31 4.40
C PHE A 160 -3.54 -20.89 5.15
N PRO A 161 -2.48 -21.32 4.43
CA PRO A 161 -1.20 -21.65 5.05
C PRO A 161 -0.65 -20.50 5.91
N ASP A 162 0.10 -20.85 6.96
CA ASP A 162 0.72 -19.87 7.87
C ASP A 162 1.54 -18.84 7.09
N GLY A 163 1.31 -17.56 7.39
CA GLY A 163 2.01 -16.43 6.77
C GLY A 163 1.49 -16.04 5.38
N TYR A 164 0.51 -16.74 4.81
CA TYR A 164 -0.05 -16.39 3.51
C TYR A 164 -0.86 -15.10 3.53
N VAL A 165 -1.78 -14.96 4.49
CA VAL A 165 -2.58 -13.74 4.65
C VAL A 165 -1.86 -12.81 5.64
N PRO A 166 -1.39 -11.63 5.20
CA PRO A 166 -0.67 -10.72 6.09
C PRO A 166 -1.53 -10.20 7.25
N PRO A 167 -0.95 -9.93 8.42
CA PRO A 167 -1.69 -9.37 9.56
C PRO A 167 -1.99 -7.87 9.41
N ALA A 168 -1.21 -7.12 8.62
CA ALA A 168 -1.46 -5.70 8.39
C ALA A 168 -2.48 -5.48 7.26
N ALA A 169 -3.46 -4.60 7.47
CA ALA A 169 -4.51 -4.30 6.50
C ALA A 169 -3.96 -3.79 5.15
N SER A 170 -2.89 -2.98 5.17
CA SER A 170 -2.22 -2.48 3.96
C SER A 170 -1.55 -3.58 3.15
N GLN A 171 -0.95 -4.57 3.81
CA GLN A 171 -0.36 -5.73 3.14
C GLN A 171 -1.45 -6.65 2.59
N ARG A 172 -2.55 -6.86 3.32
CA ARG A 172 -3.73 -7.56 2.79
C ARG A 172 -4.34 -6.86 1.59
N ALA A 173 -4.45 -5.54 1.61
CA ALA A 173 -4.95 -4.75 0.50
C ALA A 173 -4.10 -4.93 -0.77
N ALA A 174 -2.76 -4.90 -0.63
CA ALA A 174 -1.86 -5.20 -1.74
C ALA A 174 -2.02 -6.66 -2.25
N LEU A 175 -2.20 -7.62 -1.34
CA LEU A 175 -2.48 -9.02 -1.70
C LEU A 175 -3.82 -9.14 -2.45
N ALA A 176 -4.88 -8.46 -1.99
CA ALA A 176 -6.18 -8.43 -2.65
C ALA A 176 -6.06 -7.94 -4.10
N VAL A 177 -5.30 -6.87 -4.34
CA VAL A 177 -5.00 -6.41 -5.71
C VAL A 177 -4.20 -7.45 -6.50
N ARG A 178 -3.25 -8.14 -5.88
CA ARG A 178 -2.48 -9.20 -6.57
C ARG A 178 -3.35 -10.36 -7.04
N VAL A 179 -4.38 -10.72 -6.27
CA VAL A 179 -5.19 -11.93 -6.50
C VAL A 179 -6.57 -11.69 -7.12
N HIS A 180 -6.95 -10.43 -7.33
CA HIS A 180 -8.31 -10.07 -7.77
C HIS A 180 -8.74 -10.72 -9.10
N GLU A 181 -7.81 -11.08 -9.98
CA GLU A 181 -8.13 -11.73 -11.25
C GLU A 181 -8.84 -13.08 -11.03
N THR A 182 -8.51 -13.82 -9.97
CA THR A 182 -9.23 -15.05 -9.60
C THR A 182 -10.70 -14.76 -9.31
N PHE A 183 -11.02 -13.62 -8.73
CA PHE A 183 -12.40 -13.20 -8.42
C PHE A 183 -13.13 -12.58 -9.62
N LEU A 184 -12.44 -12.34 -10.75
CA LEU A 184 -13.06 -11.97 -12.01
C LEU A 184 -13.45 -13.18 -12.85
N THR A 185 -12.72 -14.29 -12.71
CA THR A 185 -12.83 -15.46 -13.60
C THR A 185 -13.34 -16.72 -12.92
N SER A 186 -13.43 -16.76 -11.59
CA SER A 186 -13.91 -17.94 -10.88
C SER A 186 -15.39 -18.16 -11.13
N ASP A 187 -15.75 -19.36 -11.56
CA ASP A 187 -17.13 -19.85 -11.66
C ASP A 187 -17.56 -20.62 -10.40
N THR A 188 -16.68 -20.74 -9.40
CA THR A 188 -16.96 -21.42 -8.13
C THR A 188 -17.02 -20.44 -6.97
N ASP A 189 -18.00 -20.66 -6.09
CA ASP A 189 -18.15 -19.98 -4.80
C ASP A 189 -17.58 -20.82 -3.63
N ASP A 190 -17.02 -22.01 -3.91
CA ASP A 190 -16.43 -22.87 -2.87
C ASP A 190 -15.13 -22.26 -2.31
N PRO A 191 -15.07 -21.88 -1.02
CA PRO A 191 -13.90 -21.24 -0.45
C PRO A 191 -12.64 -22.10 -0.50
N GLN A 192 -12.76 -23.42 -0.37
CA GLN A 192 -11.59 -24.31 -0.39
C GLN A 192 -10.95 -24.36 -1.78
N SER A 193 -11.77 -24.44 -2.84
CA SER A 193 -11.30 -24.36 -4.23
C SER A 193 -10.64 -23.02 -4.56
N ILE A 194 -11.20 -21.91 -4.07
CA ILE A 194 -10.62 -20.58 -4.24
C ILE A 194 -9.26 -20.51 -3.52
N ILE A 195 -9.18 -20.93 -2.24
CA ILE A 195 -7.92 -20.95 -1.47
C ILE A 195 -6.85 -21.77 -2.19
N ALA A 196 -7.19 -22.98 -2.65
CA ALA A 196 -6.24 -23.83 -3.37
C ALA A 196 -5.69 -23.13 -4.63
N THR A 197 -6.58 -22.51 -5.41
CA THR A 197 -6.21 -21.74 -6.62
C THR A 197 -5.29 -20.56 -6.28
N LEU A 198 -5.60 -19.84 -5.20
CA LEU A 198 -4.81 -18.69 -4.75
C LEU A 198 -3.41 -19.10 -4.30
N VAL A 199 -3.30 -20.18 -3.52
CA VAL A 199 -2.02 -20.69 -3.04
C VAL A 199 -1.15 -21.19 -4.20
N GLU A 200 -1.75 -21.88 -5.17
CA GLU A 200 -1.05 -22.38 -6.36
C GLU A 200 -0.59 -21.25 -7.28
N SER A 201 -1.48 -20.29 -7.58
CA SER A 201 -1.22 -19.22 -8.56
C SER A 201 -0.38 -18.09 -8.00
N TYR A 202 -0.44 -17.85 -6.69
CA TYR A 202 0.23 -16.75 -6.01
C TYR A 202 0.99 -17.22 -4.77
N PRO A 203 2.06 -18.03 -4.94
CA PRO A 203 2.83 -18.50 -3.81
C PRO A 203 3.50 -17.33 -3.08
N VAL A 204 3.60 -17.46 -1.76
CA VAL A 204 4.47 -16.64 -0.91
C VAL A 204 5.90 -17.09 -1.17
N ARG A 205 6.80 -16.14 -1.44
CA ARG A 205 8.23 -16.40 -1.61
C ARG A 205 8.98 -16.04 -0.34
#